data_AF-A0A533UJP2-F1
#
_entry.id   AF-A0A533UJP2-F1
#
_cell.length_a   1.000
_cell.length_b   1.000
_cell.length_c   1.000
_cell.angle_alpha   90.00
_cell.angle_beta   90.00
_cell.angle_gamma   90.00
#
_symmetry.space_group_name_H-M   'P 1'
#
loop_
_entity.id
_entity.type
_entity.pdbx_description
1 polymer ?
#
loop_
_entity_poly.entity_id
_entity_poly.type
_entity_poly.pdbx_seq_one_letter_code
_entity_poly.pdbx_strand_id
1 'polypeptide(L)'
;SKVSVIGLPSAPKNYLVVNDDPTRPQPRLDREVDGGMSTVVGRLREDTVFDNGIKYVLFSHNEKMGSAKGAVLLAEMLYKKGLI
;
A
#
# COMPACT_ATOMS: atom_id res chain seq x y z
N SER A 1 0.32 5.98 -24.01
CA SER A 1 -0.54 6.46 -22.90
C SER A 1 -0.21 5.63 -21.66
N LYS A 2 0.50 6.19 -20.68
CA LYS A 2 0.96 5.43 -19.50
C LYS A 2 -0.19 5.36 -18.50
N VAL A 3 -0.75 4.17 -18.29
CA VAL A 3 -1.78 3.93 -17.27
C VAL A 3 -1.12 4.06 -15.90
N SER A 4 -1.57 5.02 -15.10
CA SER A 4 -1.02 5.28 -13.77
C SER A 4 -2.07 5.90 -12.85
N VAL A 5 -2.08 5.42 -11.62
CA VAL A 5 -2.86 5.98 -10.51
C VAL A 5 -2.02 6.94 -9.64
N ILE A 6 -0.73 7.12 -9.96
CA ILE A 6 0.17 8.00 -9.22
C ILE A 6 -0.23 9.46 -9.43
N GLY A 7 -0.32 10.21 -8.33
CA GLY A 7 -0.67 11.63 -8.33
C GLY A 7 -2.13 11.92 -8.65
N LEU A 8 -3.00 10.91 -8.62
CA LEU A 8 -4.44 11.13 -8.62
C LEU A 8 -4.91 11.68 -7.26
N PRO A 9 -6.03 12.41 -7.19
CA PRO A 9 -6.48 13.07 -5.97
C PRO A 9 -6.60 12.12 -4.77
N SER A 10 -7.08 10.90 -4.99
CA SER A 10 -7.25 9.90 -3.93
C SER A 10 -6.02 9.00 -3.70
N ALA A 11 -4.92 9.24 -4.42
CA ALA A 11 -3.71 8.43 -4.28
C ALA A 11 -3.04 8.66 -2.91
N PRO A 12 -2.54 7.61 -2.24
CA PRO A 12 -1.74 7.80 -1.05
C PRO A 12 -0.46 8.56 -1.37
N LYS A 13 0.10 9.24 -0.37
CA LYS A 13 1.41 9.88 -0.48
C LYS A 13 2.50 8.82 -0.70
N ASN A 14 2.43 7.72 0.05
CA ASN A 14 3.34 6.58 -0.06
C ASN A 14 2.53 5.29 -0.18
N TYR A 15 2.66 4.59 -1.31
CA TYR A 15 2.01 3.27 -1.48
C TYR A 15 2.61 2.22 -0.54
N LEU A 16 3.92 2.30 -0.30
CA LEU A 16 4.67 1.45 0.62
C LEU A 16 5.26 2.31 1.72
N VAL A 17 5.02 1.93 2.97
CA VAL A 17 5.65 2.55 4.13
C VAL A 17 6.47 1.48 4.84
N VAL A 18 7.80 1.63 4.79
CA VAL A 18 8.71 0.73 5.51
C VAL A 18 8.89 1.27 6.93
N ASN A 19 8.76 0.41 7.92
CA ASN A 19 8.87 0.77 9.33
C ASN A 19 9.98 -0.06 10.00
N ASP A 20 10.95 0.64 10.59
CA ASP A 20 12.12 0.04 11.24
C ASP A 20 11.83 -0.43 12.68
N ASP A 21 10.69 -0.04 13.28
CA ASP A 21 10.28 -0.56 14.59
C ASP A 21 10.04 -2.08 14.50
N PRO A 22 10.76 -2.90 15.29
CA PRO A 22 10.70 -4.36 15.21
C PRO A 22 9.34 -4.94 15.60
N THR A 23 8.47 -4.16 16.23
CA THR A 23 7.12 -4.57 16.63
C THR A 23 6.06 -4.28 15.55
N ARG A 24 6.46 -3.68 14.42
CA ARG A 24 5.56 -3.26 13.34
C ARG A 24 5.60 -4.22 12.15
N PRO A 25 4.52 -4.33 11.36
CA PRO A 25 3.23 -3.68 11.53
C PRO A 25 2.32 -4.36 12.58
N GLN A 26 1.42 -3.59 13.16
CA GLN A 26 0.32 -4.00 14.02
C GLN A 26 -1.01 -3.51 13.41
N PRO A 27 -1.95 -4.41 13.07
CA PRO A 27 -3.19 -4.06 12.36
C PRO A 27 -3.96 -2.88 12.95
N ARG A 28 -4.14 -2.84 14.28
CA ARG A 28 -4.90 -1.78 14.96
C ARG A 28 -4.24 -0.41 14.84
N LEU A 29 -2.91 -0.36 14.88
CA LEU A 29 -2.15 0.89 14.91
C LEU A 29 -1.87 1.41 13.50
N ASP A 30 -1.67 0.51 12.54
CA ASP A 30 -1.20 0.84 11.19
C ASP A 30 -2.32 0.91 10.14
N ARG A 31 -3.57 0.57 10.49
CA ARG A 31 -4.72 0.58 9.56
C ARG A 31 -5.07 1.93 8.94
N GLU A 32 -4.64 3.03 9.54
CA GLU A 32 -4.95 4.38 9.05
C GLU A 32 -3.76 5.06 8.34
N VAL A 33 -2.64 4.37 8.13
CA VAL A 33 -1.49 4.94 7.40
C VAL A 33 -1.89 5.34 5.97
N ASP A 34 -1.58 6.58 5.60
CA ASP A 34 -2.14 7.33 4.45
C ASP A 34 -3.66 7.10 4.25
N GLY A 35 -4.42 7.15 5.34
CA GLY A 35 -5.86 6.94 5.34
C GLY A 35 -6.28 5.51 4.98
N GLY A 36 -5.43 4.52 5.27
CA GLY A 36 -5.64 3.10 4.97
C GLY A 36 -5.32 2.71 3.53
N MET A 37 -4.54 3.55 2.83
CA MET A 37 -4.15 3.37 1.43
C MET A 37 -2.69 3.01 1.23
N SER A 38 -1.90 2.91 2.30
CA SER A 38 -0.55 2.35 2.24
C SER A 38 -0.53 0.90 2.68
N THR A 39 0.37 0.13 2.08
CA THR A 39 0.86 -1.11 2.66
C THR A 39 2.02 -0.79 3.59
N VAL A 40 1.90 -1.17 4.86
CA VAL A 40 2.99 -1.02 5.84
C VAL A 40 3.81 -2.29 5.85
N VAL A 41 5.13 -2.16 5.65
CA VAL A 41 6.10 -3.26 5.65
C VAL A 41 7.03 -3.07 6.84
N GLY A 42 7.23 -4.12 7.63
CA GLY A 42 8.11 -4.08 8.78
C GLY A 42 8.81 -5.40 9.00
N ARG A 43 9.73 -5.43 9.97
CA ARG A 43 10.57 -6.60 10.28
C ARG A 43 11.32 -7.12 9.05
N LEU A 44 11.72 -6.23 8.14
CA LEU A 44 12.50 -6.56 6.95
C LEU A 44 13.89 -7.02 7.36
N ARG A 45 14.27 -8.25 6.99
CA ARG A 45 15.56 -8.85 7.33
C ARG A 45 15.89 -9.99 6.37
N GLU A 46 17.16 -10.36 6.30
CA GLU A 46 17.61 -11.54 5.56
C GLU A 46 16.96 -12.81 6.10
N ASP A 47 16.59 -13.71 5.19
CA ASP A 47 16.12 -15.03 5.54
C ASP A 47 17.29 -16.03 5.54
N THR A 48 17.32 -16.88 6.55
CA THR A 48 18.43 -17.82 6.78
C THR A 48 18.22 -19.15 6.04
N VAL A 49 17.06 -19.34 5.41
CA VAL A 49 16.67 -20.59 4.72
C VAL A 49 17.08 -20.56 3.23
N PHE A 50 17.18 -19.38 2.63
CA PHE A 50 17.49 -19.22 1.20
C PHE A 50 18.71 -18.32 1.02
N ASP A 51 19.61 -18.66 0.09
CA ASP A 51 20.88 -17.96 -0.13
C ASP A 51 20.75 -16.45 -0.37
N ASN A 52 19.62 -16.00 -0.94
CA ASN A 52 19.28 -14.58 -1.14
C ASN A 52 17.87 -14.27 -0.61
N GLY A 53 17.46 -14.94 0.47
CA GLY A 53 16.14 -14.80 1.03
C GLY A 53 15.94 -13.51 1.81
N ILE A 54 14.73 -12.96 1.76
CA ILE A 54 14.30 -11.82 2.57
C ILE A 54 12.99 -12.19 3.23
N LYS A 55 12.87 -11.93 4.53
CA LYS A 55 11.64 -12.08 5.29
C LYS A 55 11.17 -10.74 5.84
N TYR A 56 9.87 -10.51 5.78
CA TYR A 56 9.21 -9.30 6.23
C TYR A 56 7.79 -9.63 6.65
N VAL A 57 7.12 -8.67 7.29
CA VAL A 57 5.67 -8.73 7.50
C VAL A 57 5.04 -7.49 6.92
N LEU A 58 3.94 -7.68 6.19
CA LEU A 58 3.15 -6.60 5.64
C LEU A 58 1.75 -6.56 6.25
N PHE A 59 1.17 -5.37 6.24
CA PHE A 59 -0.23 -5.14 6.56
C PHE A 59 -0.83 -4.21 5.52
N SER A 60 -2.06 -4.50 5.08
CA SER A 60 -2.84 -3.66 4.17
C SER A 60 -4.31 -3.69 4.58
N HIS A 61 -4.99 -2.56 4.48
CA HIS A 61 -6.41 -2.48 4.83
C HIS A 61 -7.26 -3.00 3.67
N ASN A 62 -7.76 -4.23 3.79
CA ASN A 62 -8.55 -4.93 2.77
C ASN A 62 -9.79 -4.14 2.30
N GLU A 63 -10.55 -3.52 3.19
CA GLU A 63 -11.77 -2.81 2.81
C GLU A 63 -11.50 -1.43 2.19
N LYS A 64 -10.54 -0.67 2.74
CA LYS A 64 -10.19 0.66 2.21
C LYS A 64 -9.43 0.54 0.89
N MET A 65 -8.22 -0.01 0.92
CA MET A 65 -7.39 -0.18 -0.28
C MET A 65 -8.00 -1.19 -1.25
N GLY A 66 -8.44 -2.34 -0.75
CA GLY A 66 -8.91 -3.44 -1.60
C GLY A 66 -10.33 -3.29 -2.13
N SER A 67 -11.13 -2.34 -1.62
CA SER A 67 -12.49 -2.13 -2.10
C SER A 67 -12.81 -0.64 -2.33
N ALA A 68 -13.25 0.09 -1.31
CA ALA A 68 -13.91 1.38 -1.52
C ALA A 68 -12.99 2.44 -2.15
N LYS A 69 -11.83 2.69 -1.56
CA LYS A 69 -10.90 3.73 -2.05
C LYS A 69 -10.12 3.27 -3.29
N GLY A 70 -9.89 1.96 -3.43
CA GLY A 70 -9.34 1.38 -4.66
C GLY A 70 -10.25 1.61 -5.86
N ALA A 71 -11.56 1.45 -5.69
CA ALA A 71 -12.55 1.73 -6.73
C ALA A 71 -12.59 3.23 -7.12
N VAL A 72 -12.47 4.14 -6.15
CA VAL A 72 -12.38 5.59 -6.42
C VAL A 72 -11.12 5.92 -7.23
N LEU A 73 -9.95 5.38 -6.86
CA LEU A 73 -8.71 5.56 -7.62
C LEU A 73 -8.83 5.06 -9.07
N LEU A 74 -9.50 3.92 -9.26
CA LEU A 74 -9.77 3.39 -10.58
C LEU A 74 -10.68 4.32 -11.39
N ALA A 75 -11.74 4.85 -10.78
CA ALA A 75 -12.64 5.80 -11.42
C ALA A 75 -11.93 7.10 -11.82
N GLU A 76 -11.12 7.68 -10.92
CA GLU A 76 -10.30 8.87 -11.20
C GLU A 76 -9.35 8.63 -12.40
N MET A 77 -8.75 7.45 -12.47
CA MET A 77 -7.88 7.06 -13.57
C MET A 77 -8.66 6.93 -14.89
N LEU A 78 -9.84 6.30 -14.87
CA LEU A 78 -10.69 6.16 -16.07
C LEU A 78 -11.15 7.52 -16.59
N TYR A 79 -11.56 8.41 -15.69
CA TYR A 79 -11.96 9.78 -16.03
C TYR A 79 -10.80 10.55 -16.67
N LYS A 80 -9.59 10.49 -16.07
CA LYS A 80 -8.40 11.13 -16.63
C LYS A 80 -8.02 10.60 -18.02
N LYS A 81 -8.42 9.37 -18.35
CA LYS A 81 -8.21 8.77 -19.68
C LYS A 81 -9.33 9.09 -20.68
N GLY A 82 -10.39 9.79 -20.27
CA GLY A 82 -11.56 10.07 -21.10
C GLY A 82 -12.38 8.82 -21.43
N LEU A 83 -12.35 7.81 -20.55
CA LEU A 83 -13.12 6.57 -20.70
C LEU A 83 -14.45 6.60 -19.95
N ILE A 84 -14.63 7.55 -19.03
CA ILE A 84 -15.87 7.92 -18.34
C ILE A 84 -15.91 9.44 -18.15
#